data_AF-A0A2T5I7M1-F1
#
_entry.id   AF-A0A2T5I7M1-F1
#
_cell.length_a   1.000
_cell.length_b   1.000
_cell.length_c   1.000
_cell.angle_alpha   90.00
_cell.angle_beta   90.00
_cell.angle_gamma   90.00
#
_symmetry.space_group_name_H-M   'P 1'
#
loop_
_entity.id
_entity.type
_entity.pdbx_description
1 polymer ?
#
loop_
_entity_poly.entity_id
_entity_poly.type
_entity_poly.pdbx_seq_one_letter_code
_entity_poly.pdbx_strand_id
1 'polypeptide(L)' 'MNDEHWLERLQALSVRFSHLGIEVDLAAMSLIELWGLYRFLSRLAED' A
#
# COMPACT_ATOMS: atom_id res chain seq x y z
N MET A 1 -8.84 0.92 -18.06
CA MET A 1 -8.82 1.84 -16.89
C MET A 1 -9.26 1.08 -15.64
N ASN A 2 -8.49 0.08 -15.22
CA ASN A 2 -8.75 -0.70 -14.00
C ASN A 2 -7.48 -0.82 -13.14
N ASP A 3 -6.41 -0.12 -13.54
CA ASP A 3 -5.08 -0.20 -12.94
C ASP A 3 -4.92 0.72 -11.73
N GLU A 4 -5.94 1.51 -11.35
CA GLU A 4 -5.85 2.45 -10.22
C GLU A 4 -6.56 1.95 -8.96
N HIS A 5 -7.43 0.94 -9.05
CA HIS A 5 -8.13 0.38 -7.88
C HIS A 5 -7.16 -0.17 -6.81
N TRP A 6 -6.00 -0.66 -7.20
CA TRP A 6 -5.01 -1.16 -6.24
C TRP A 6 -4.30 -0.02 -5.49
N LEU A 7 -4.17 1.17 -6.08
CA LEU A 7 -3.58 2.34 -5.42
C LEU A 7 -4.52 2.89 -4.33
N GLU A 8 -5.82 2.96 -4.62
CA GLU A 8 -6.83 3.31 -3.61
C GLU A 8 -6.83 2.30 -2.46
N ARG A 9 -6.78 1.00 -2.78
CA ARG A 9 -6.67 -0.07 -1.78
C ARG A 9 -5.35 0.03 -1.00
N LEU A 10 -4.24 0.37 -1.65
CA LEU A 10 -2.96 0.62 -1.00
C LEU A 10 -3.05 1.78 -0.01
N GLN A 11 -3.70 2.88 -0.36
CA GLN A 11 -3.92 4.00 0.57
C GLN A 11 -4.71 3.55 1.80
N ALA A 12 -5.83 2.82 1.60
CA ALA A 12 -6.64 2.30 2.69
C ALA A 12 -5.85 1.33 3.60
N LEU A 13 -5.06 0.44 3.00
CA LEU A 13 -4.19 -0.48 3.74
C LEU A 13 -3.09 0.26 4.51
N SER A 14 -2.49 1.29 3.91
CA SER A 14 -1.45 2.10 4.56
C SER A 14 -2.01 2.83 5.79
N VAL A 15 -3.23 3.36 5.70
CA VAL A 15 -3.93 3.94 6.85
C VAL A 15 -4.22 2.87 7.92
N ARG A 16 -4.74 1.70 7.53
CA ARG A 16 -5.03 0.59 8.45
C ARG A 16 -3.79 0.11 9.22
N PHE A 17 -2.64 0.08 8.55
CA PHE A 17 -1.36 -0.38 9.11
C PHE A 17 -0.43 0.75 9.57
N SER A 18 -0.93 1.99 9.68
CA SER A 18 -0.16 3.16 10.14
C SER A 18 0.51 2.94 11.51
N HIS A 19 -0.10 2.15 12.38
CA HIS A 19 0.45 1.76 13.69
C HIS A 19 1.74 0.93 13.64
N LEU A 20 2.09 0.38 12.47
CA LEU A 20 3.36 -0.33 12.26
C LEU A 20 4.55 0.62 12.07
N GLY A 21 4.33 1.94 12.11
CA GLY A 21 5.36 2.95 11.87
C GLY A 21 5.71 3.11 10.39
N ILE A 22 4.87 2.60 9.49
CA ILE A 22 4.99 2.80 8.05
C ILE A 22 4.44 4.21 7.72
N GLU A 23 5.15 5.25 8.15
CA GLU A 23 5.01 6.59 7.57
C GLU A 23 5.85 6.67 6.29
N VAL A 24 5.57 5.74 5.37
CA VAL A 24 6.24 5.74 4.08
C VAL A 24 5.64 6.84 3.23
N ASP A 25 6.49 7.75 2.76
CA ASP A 25 6.11 8.74 1.76
C ASP A 25 5.81 8.01 0.44
N LEU A 26 4.54 7.60 0.29
CA LEU A 26 4.05 6.91 -0.90
C LEU A 26 4.28 7.74 -2.17
N ALA A 27 4.36 9.07 -2.07
CA ALA A 27 4.60 9.94 -3.22
C ALA A 27 6.06 9.91 -3.68
N ALA A 28 7.00 9.53 -2.80
CA ALA A 28 8.41 9.38 -3.13
C ALA A 28 8.78 8.00 -3.68
N MET A 29 7.87 7.02 -3.59
CA MET A 29 8.10 5.65 -4.05
C MET A 29 7.90 5.52 -5.55
N SER A 30 8.72 4.70 -6.19
CA SER A 30 8.49 4.24 -7.55
C SER A 30 7.28 3.30 -7.63
N LEU A 31 6.72 3.14 -8.83
CA LEU A 31 5.57 2.26 -9.08
C LEU A 31 5.83 0.80 -8.65
N ILE A 32 7.06 0.31 -8.82
CA ILE A 32 7.43 -1.06 -8.44
C ILE A 32 7.47 -1.23 -6.91
N GLU A 33 7.95 -0.21 -6.20
CA GLU A 33 7.99 -0.22 -4.73
C GLU A 33 6.57 -0.12 -4.17
N LEU A 34 5.71 0.73 -4.74
CA LEU A 34 4.29 0.82 -4.37
C LEU A 34 3.58 -0.52 -4.58
N TRP A 35 3.85 -1.20 -5.69
CA TRP A 35 3.28 -2.52 -5.96
C TRP A 35 3.75 -3.58 -4.95
N GLY A 36 5.04 -3.56 -4.59
CA GLY A 36 5.60 -4.42 -3.54
C GLY A 36 4.93 -4.18 -2.19
N LEU A 37 4.78 -2.91 -1.78
CA LEU A 37 4.11 -2.53 -0.55
C LEU A 37 2.64 -2.96 -0.54
N TYR A 38 1.92 -2.74 -1.65
CA TYR A 38 0.54 -3.18 -1.80
C TYR A 38 0.40 -4.69 -1.59
N ARG A 39 1.29 -5.49 -2.18
CA ARG A 39 1.28 -6.95 -2.02
C ARG A 39 1.59 -7.38 -0.58
N PHE A 40 2.53 -6.70 0.07
CA PHE A 40 2.87 -6.96 1.47
C PHE A 40 1.69 -6.66 2.40
N LEU A 41 1.13 -5.45 2.34
CA LEU A 41 0.01 -5.05 3.19
C LEU A 41 -1.27 -5.84 2.88
N SER A 42 -1.49 -6.23 1.62
CA SER A 42 -2.65 -7.05 1.26
C SER A 42 -2.59 -8.42 1.94
N ARG A 43 -1.41 -9.06 1.96
CA ARG A 43 -1.22 -10.33 2.66
C ARG A 43 -1.43 -10.18 4.16
N LEU A 44 -0.91 -9.10 4.73
CA LEU A 44 -1.08 -8.81 6.16
C LEU A 44 -2.55 -8.57 6.55
N ALA A 45 -3.39 -8.16 5.60
CA ALA A 45 -4.82 -7.95 5.83
C ALA A 45 -5.68 -9.22 5.71
N GLU A 46 -5.11 -10.30 5.16
CA GLU A 46 -5.76 -11.62 5.01
C GLU A 46 -5.51 -12.55 6.21
N ASP A 47 -4.52 -12.21 7.06
CA ASP A 47 -4.26 -12.84 8.37
C ASP A 47 -5.13 -12.21 9.48
#